data_AF-A0A3Q0RZA6-F1
#
_entry.id   AF-A0A3Q0RZA6-F1
#
_cell.length_a   1.000
_cell.length_b   1.000
_cell.length_c   1.000
_cell.angle_alpha   90.00
_cell.angle_beta   90.00
_cell.angle_gamma   90.00
#
_symmetry.space_group_name_H-M   'P 1'
#
loop_
_entity.id
_entity.type
_entity.pdbx_description
1 polymer ?
#
loop_
_entity_poly.entity_id
_entity_poly.type
_entity_poly.pdbx_seq_one_letter_code
_entity_poly.pdbx_strand_id
1 'polypeptide(L)'
;MVDGFKRRLMTYNVTVALLTGVGCCIGALVVLVKKINSHREMKEKIERARNRRDESLQQAEEVVLQYKQSHPTTDAAFIMSLSLSELTKQLKEGSLSPEDVLYSYIEKTLAVNKKLNCCTEILLESLDQLKTVGSNKEGLLYGVPVSSSGGEGALIGGGGSLLGIGSDLGGSIRIPASFCGICGFKPTSGRLRWVLFSRFHAKLLHSDEFSFYLC
;
A
#
# COMPACT_ATOMS: atom_id res chain seq x y z
N MET A 1 -76.13 -19.41 2.86
CA MET A 1 -75.01 -19.81 3.75
C MET A 1 -73.68 -19.93 2.99
N VAL A 2 -73.67 -20.52 1.78
CA VAL A 2 -72.47 -20.71 0.93
C VAL A 2 -71.83 -19.39 0.43
N ASP A 3 -72.63 -18.39 0.05
CA ASP A 3 -72.12 -17.11 -0.47
C ASP A 3 -71.45 -16.21 0.58
N GLY A 4 -71.80 -16.39 1.86
CA GLY A 4 -71.15 -15.69 2.97
C GLY A 4 -69.77 -16.27 3.27
N PHE A 5 -69.62 -17.60 3.15
CA PHE A 5 -68.35 -18.30 3.32
C PHE A 5 -67.37 -17.99 2.19
N LYS A 6 -67.82 -18.01 0.92
CA LYS A 6 -67.00 -17.60 -0.23
C LYS A 6 -66.52 -16.15 -0.12
N ARG A 7 -67.38 -15.22 0.33
CA ARG A 7 -66.99 -13.82 0.57
C ARG A 7 -65.92 -13.69 1.64
N ARG A 8 -66.06 -14.36 2.79
CA ARG A 8 -65.03 -14.34 3.85
C ARG A 8 -63.70 -14.95 3.39
N LEU A 9 -63.73 -16.04 2.63
CA LEU A 9 -62.52 -16.68 2.10
C LEU A 9 -61.80 -15.76 1.10
N MET A 10 -62.56 -15.08 0.23
CA MET A 10 -62.03 -14.08 -0.70
C MET A 10 -61.40 -12.89 0.03
N THR A 11 -62.09 -12.33 1.04
CA THR A 11 -61.54 -11.21 1.83
C THR A 11 -60.26 -11.62 2.56
N TYR A 12 -60.22 -12.81 3.16
CA TYR A 12 -59.03 -13.34 3.84
C TYR A 12 -57.83 -13.47 2.88
N ASN A 13 -58.04 -14.05 1.71
CA ASN A 13 -56.98 -14.20 0.70
C ASN A 13 -56.47 -12.84 0.19
N VAL A 14 -57.35 -11.86 0.00
CA VAL A 14 -56.97 -10.49 -0.39
C VAL A 14 -56.16 -9.82 0.73
N THR A 15 -56.55 -9.94 1.99
CA THR A 15 -55.79 -9.39 3.12
C THR A 15 -54.41 -10.04 3.25
N VAL A 16 -54.31 -11.37 3.11
CA VAL A 16 -53.02 -12.09 3.15
C VAL A 16 -52.12 -11.68 1.97
N ALA A 17 -52.67 -11.52 0.77
CA ALA A 17 -51.94 -11.04 -0.40
C ALA A 17 -51.43 -9.59 -0.23
N LEU A 18 -52.24 -8.71 0.36
CA LEU A 18 -51.83 -7.33 0.65
C LEU A 18 -50.72 -7.28 1.71
N LEU A 19 -50.85 -8.02 2.81
CA LEU A 19 -49.85 -8.05 3.88
C LEU A 19 -48.50 -8.63 3.40
N THR A 20 -48.53 -9.70 2.60
CA THR A 20 -47.32 -10.28 2.00
C THR A 20 -46.66 -9.32 1.01
N GLY A 21 -47.45 -8.68 0.14
CA GLY A 21 -46.95 -7.65 -0.78
C GLY A 21 -46.28 -6.48 -0.05
N VAL A 22 -46.90 -5.97 1.01
CA VAL A 22 -46.32 -4.89 1.85
C VAL A 22 -45.02 -5.35 2.52
N GLY A 23 -44.98 -6.57 3.07
CA GLY A 23 -43.78 -7.14 3.67
C GLY A 23 -42.60 -7.25 2.69
N CYS A 24 -42.87 -7.73 1.46
CA CYS A 24 -41.86 -7.80 0.40
C CYS A 24 -41.34 -6.41 -0.01
N CYS A 25 -42.24 -5.42 -0.15
CA CYS A 25 -41.86 -4.04 -0.48
C CYS A 25 -40.98 -3.40 0.60
N ILE A 26 -41.33 -3.57 1.89
CA ILE A 26 -40.52 -3.07 3.01
C ILE A 26 -39.14 -3.75 3.02
N GLY A 27 -39.10 -5.08 2.85
CA GLY A 27 -37.84 -5.82 2.78
C GLY A 27 -36.93 -5.32 1.64
N ALA A 28 -37.49 -5.12 0.45
CA ALA A 28 -36.75 -4.57 -0.69
C ALA A 28 -36.23 -3.15 -0.43
N LEU A 29 -37.04 -2.29 0.20
CA LEU A 29 -36.64 -0.93 0.56
C LEU A 29 -35.48 -0.93 1.56
N VAL A 30 -35.53 -1.77 2.59
CA VAL A 30 -34.45 -1.89 3.60
C VAL A 30 -33.14 -2.35 2.96
N VAL A 31 -33.20 -3.34 2.07
CA VAL A 31 -32.01 -3.82 1.33
C VAL A 31 -31.44 -2.71 0.44
N LEU A 32 -32.30 -1.95 -0.25
CA LEU A 32 -31.88 -0.84 -1.10
C LEU A 32 -31.20 0.26 -0.29
N VAL A 33 -31.79 0.67 0.84
CA VAL A 33 -31.21 1.68 1.73
C VAL A 33 -29.87 1.22 2.30
N LYS A 34 -29.76 -0.05 2.76
CA LYS A 34 -28.49 -0.62 3.21
C LYS A 34 -27.43 -0.62 2.10
N LYS A 35 -27.81 -0.99 0.87
CA LYS A 35 -26.91 -0.98 -0.28
C LYS A 35 -26.42 0.43 -0.61
N ILE A 36 -27.30 1.43 -0.59
CA ILE A 36 -26.96 2.84 -0.82
C ILE A 36 -26.00 3.35 0.27
N ASN A 37 -26.31 3.11 1.55
CA ASN A 37 -25.47 3.53 2.67
C ASN A 37 -24.09 2.87 2.62
N SER A 38 -24.02 1.56 2.35
CA SER A 38 -22.74 0.85 2.19
C SER A 38 -21.93 1.40 1.01
N HIS A 39 -22.56 1.70 -0.12
CA HIS A 39 -21.89 2.34 -1.26
C HIS A 39 -21.34 3.73 -0.91
N ARG A 40 -22.08 4.52 -0.14
CA ARG A 40 -21.62 5.83 0.33
C ARG A 40 -20.40 5.68 1.25
N GLU A 41 -20.46 4.79 2.22
CA GLU A 41 -19.33 4.52 3.12
C GLU A 41 -18.07 4.05 2.36
N MET A 42 -18.24 3.17 1.35
CA MET A 42 -17.13 2.74 0.51
C MET A 42 -16.52 3.91 -0.27
N LYS A 43 -17.35 4.79 -0.85
CA LYS A 43 -16.87 5.99 -1.56
C LYS A 43 -16.10 6.91 -0.63
N GLU A 44 -16.62 7.17 0.57
CA GLU A 44 -15.93 7.99 1.56
C GLU A 44 -14.60 7.37 2.01
N LYS A 45 -14.52 6.04 2.18
CA LYS A 45 -13.26 5.36 2.50
C LYS A 45 -12.23 5.48 1.39
N ILE A 46 -12.65 5.34 0.12
CA ILE A 46 -11.78 5.50 -1.06
C ILE A 46 -11.27 6.94 -1.15
N GLU A 47 -12.14 7.92 -0.98
CA GLU A 47 -11.79 9.34 -1.02
C GLU A 47 -10.80 9.69 0.09
N ARG A 48 -11.06 9.26 1.32
CA ARG A 48 -10.13 9.45 2.44
C ARG A 48 -8.77 8.79 2.17
N ALA A 49 -8.72 7.62 1.56
CA ALA A 49 -7.47 6.96 1.21
C ALA A 49 -6.70 7.71 0.12
N ARG A 50 -7.39 8.28 -0.88
CA ARG A 50 -6.79 9.11 -1.91
C ARG A 50 -6.23 10.41 -1.33
N ASN A 51 -7.00 11.12 -0.53
CA ASN A 51 -6.57 12.38 0.08
C ASN A 51 -5.32 12.17 0.95
N ARG A 52 -5.29 11.12 1.79
CA ARG A 52 -4.09 10.80 2.59
C ARG A 52 -2.86 10.54 1.74
N ARG A 53 -3.01 9.80 0.64
CA ARG A 53 -1.90 9.55 -0.29
C ARG A 53 -1.44 10.85 -0.94
N ASP A 54 -2.37 11.65 -1.45
CA ASP A 54 -2.03 12.88 -2.17
C ASP A 54 -1.34 13.89 -1.22
N GLU A 55 -1.79 13.98 0.03
CA GLU A 55 -1.14 14.73 1.11
C GLU A 55 0.29 14.21 1.41
N SER A 56 0.47 12.90 1.57
CA SER A 56 1.78 12.29 1.82
C SER A 56 2.77 12.56 0.66
N LEU A 57 2.32 12.43 -0.58
CA LEU A 57 3.15 12.69 -1.76
C LEU A 57 3.50 14.17 -1.89
N GLN A 58 2.56 15.07 -1.61
CA GLN A 58 2.81 16.51 -1.64
C GLN A 58 3.84 16.94 -0.57
N GLN A 59 3.72 16.41 0.64
CA GLN A 59 4.71 16.66 1.70
C GLN A 59 6.10 16.16 1.30
N ALA A 60 6.19 14.96 0.71
CA ALA A 60 7.45 14.44 0.22
C ALA A 60 8.04 15.30 -0.91
N GLU A 61 7.22 15.80 -1.85
CA GLU A 61 7.67 16.73 -2.89
C GLU A 61 8.26 18.02 -2.30
N GLU A 62 7.58 18.60 -1.30
CA GLU A 62 8.05 19.81 -0.63
C GLU A 62 9.39 19.60 0.08
N VAL A 63 9.51 18.50 0.84
CA VAL A 63 10.72 18.16 1.59
C VAL A 63 11.91 17.90 0.65
N VAL A 64 11.69 17.21 -0.48
CA VAL A 64 12.72 17.06 -1.52
C VAL A 64 13.12 18.41 -2.13
N LEU A 65 12.16 19.28 -2.45
CA LEU A 65 12.44 20.57 -3.04
C LEU A 65 13.31 21.44 -2.12
N GLN A 66 12.98 21.49 -0.83
CA GLN A 66 13.75 22.19 0.19
C GLN A 66 15.17 21.61 0.33
N TYR A 67 15.30 20.28 0.29
CA TYR A 67 16.61 19.62 0.34
C TYR A 67 17.49 19.97 -0.86
N LYS A 68 16.95 19.94 -2.08
CA LYS A 68 17.71 20.28 -3.30
C LYS A 68 18.16 21.74 -3.32
N GLN A 69 17.37 22.65 -2.75
CA GLN A 69 17.77 24.06 -2.62
C GLN A 69 18.96 24.24 -1.68
N SER A 70 19.05 23.44 -0.62
CA SER A 70 20.16 23.49 0.34
C SER A 70 21.39 22.68 -0.10
N HIS A 71 21.22 21.68 -0.97
CA HIS A 71 22.29 20.79 -1.45
C HIS A 71 22.33 20.73 -2.99
N PRO A 72 22.65 21.82 -3.70
CA PRO A 72 22.60 21.88 -5.16
C PRO A 72 23.66 21.01 -5.85
N THR A 73 24.66 20.53 -5.12
CA THR A 73 25.76 19.68 -5.62
C THR A 73 25.42 18.19 -5.64
N THR A 74 24.27 17.77 -5.10
CA THR A 74 23.87 16.35 -5.05
C THR A 74 23.57 15.84 -6.46
N ASP A 75 24.42 14.95 -6.97
CA ASP A 75 24.22 14.29 -8.26
C ASP A 75 23.33 13.05 -8.11
N ALA A 76 22.01 13.28 -8.19
CA ALA A 76 21.03 12.20 -8.16
C ALA A 76 21.23 11.20 -9.32
N ALA A 77 21.71 11.63 -10.49
CA ALA A 77 21.92 10.74 -11.62
C ALA A 77 23.06 9.75 -11.35
N PHE A 78 24.15 10.22 -10.73
CA PHE A 78 25.22 9.35 -10.26
C PHE A 78 24.71 8.33 -9.24
N ILE A 79 23.97 8.76 -8.21
CA ILE A 79 23.44 7.86 -7.17
C ILE A 79 22.52 6.78 -7.78
N MET A 80 21.64 7.16 -8.71
CA MET A 80 20.74 6.22 -9.39
C MET A 80 21.44 5.25 -10.34
N SER A 81 22.68 5.53 -10.74
CA SER A 81 23.47 4.66 -11.62
C SER A 81 24.23 3.56 -10.89
N LEU A 82 24.38 3.67 -9.56
CA LEU A 82 25.15 2.73 -8.75
C LEU A 82 24.41 1.41 -8.55
N SER A 83 25.15 0.30 -8.60
CA SER A 83 24.66 -0.99 -8.10
C SER A 83 24.53 -0.98 -6.57
N LEU A 84 23.71 -1.87 -6.03
CA LEU A 84 23.54 -2.01 -4.57
C LEU A 84 24.87 -2.20 -3.83
N SER A 85 25.80 -2.97 -4.41
CA SER A 85 27.14 -3.18 -3.84
C SER A 85 27.98 -1.92 -3.82
N GLU A 86 27.97 -1.14 -4.90
CA GLU A 86 28.73 0.11 -5.01
C GLU A 86 28.15 1.18 -4.09
N LEU A 87 26.83 1.30 -4.05
CA LEU A 87 26.13 2.23 -3.16
C LEU A 87 26.46 1.92 -1.70
N THR A 88 26.31 0.65 -1.29
CA THR A 88 26.62 0.20 0.07
C THR A 88 28.07 0.47 0.43
N LYS A 89 29.00 0.24 -0.50
CA LYS A 89 30.43 0.51 -0.30
C LYS A 89 30.67 2.00 -0.06
N GLN A 90 30.14 2.87 -0.92
CA GLN A 90 30.33 4.32 -0.80
C GLN A 90 29.66 4.92 0.46
N LEU A 91 28.51 4.38 0.88
CA LEU A 91 27.86 4.75 2.13
C LEU A 91 28.71 4.37 3.35
N LYS A 92 29.35 3.19 3.34
CA LYS A 92 30.24 2.74 4.42
C LYS A 92 31.55 3.53 4.47
N GLU A 93 32.12 3.83 3.31
CA GLU A 93 33.34 4.65 3.16
C GLU A 93 33.07 6.13 3.49
N GLY A 94 31.79 6.55 3.49
CA GLY A 94 31.38 7.93 3.76
C GLY A 94 31.56 8.86 2.56
N SER A 95 31.80 8.32 1.37
CA SER A 95 31.87 9.08 0.12
C SER A 95 30.50 9.59 -0.33
N LEU A 96 29.42 8.91 0.09
CA LEU A 96 28.04 9.36 -0.09
C LEU A 96 27.36 9.53 1.26
N SER A 97 26.58 10.61 1.38
CA SER A 97 25.71 10.82 2.53
C SER A 97 24.45 9.94 2.41
N PRO A 98 24.03 9.25 3.49
CA PRO A 98 22.74 8.56 3.52
C PRO A 98 21.56 9.48 3.21
N GLU A 99 21.63 10.76 3.63
CA GLU A 99 20.62 11.78 3.33
C GLU A 99 20.50 11.98 1.82
N ASP A 100 21.62 12.25 1.13
CA ASP A 100 21.66 12.45 -0.33
C ASP A 100 21.05 11.28 -1.09
N VAL A 101 21.36 10.06 -0.63
CA VAL A 101 20.81 8.83 -1.20
C VAL A 101 19.30 8.78 -1.00
N LEU A 102 18.83 8.96 0.23
CA LEU A 102 17.40 8.89 0.55
C LEU A 102 16.59 9.93 -0.24
N TYR A 103 17.02 11.19 -0.27
CA TYR A 103 16.33 12.24 -1.02
C TYR A 103 16.32 11.99 -2.53
N SER A 104 17.42 11.46 -3.08
CA SER A 104 17.48 11.08 -4.51
C SER A 104 16.49 9.96 -4.84
N TYR A 105 16.36 8.96 -3.97
CA TYR A 105 15.39 7.88 -4.15
C TYR A 105 13.94 8.34 -3.94
N ILE A 106 13.68 9.26 -3.01
CA ILE A 106 12.34 9.87 -2.83
C ILE A 106 11.95 10.65 -4.09
N GLU A 107 12.85 11.49 -4.64
CA GLU A 107 12.61 12.21 -5.89
C GLU A 107 12.28 11.26 -7.04
N LYS A 108 13.09 10.20 -7.19
CA LYS A 108 12.87 9.19 -8.22
C LYS A 108 11.56 8.45 -8.03
N THR A 109 11.21 8.12 -6.79
CA THR A 109 9.92 7.50 -6.42
C THR A 109 8.75 8.37 -6.83
N LEU A 110 8.78 9.67 -6.53
CA LEU A 110 7.75 10.62 -6.93
C LEU A 110 7.59 10.68 -8.45
N ALA A 111 8.71 10.72 -9.20
CA ALA A 111 8.70 10.72 -10.65
C ALA A 111 8.13 9.43 -11.27
N VAL A 112 8.45 8.27 -10.70
CA VAL A 112 7.90 6.97 -11.12
C VAL A 112 6.42 6.87 -10.77
N ASN A 113 6.04 7.30 -9.57
CA ASN A 113 4.67 7.25 -9.09
C ASN A 113 3.72 8.12 -9.92
N LYS A 114 4.17 9.29 -10.41
CA LYS A 114 3.39 10.11 -11.35
C LYS A 114 2.96 9.37 -12.62
N LYS A 115 3.76 8.38 -13.05
CA LYS A 115 3.49 7.57 -14.26
C LYS A 115 2.73 6.29 -13.94
N LEU A 116 3.08 5.63 -12.82
CA LEU A 116 2.65 4.25 -12.54
C LEU A 116 1.62 4.14 -11.41
N ASN A 117 1.41 5.20 -10.62
CA ASN A 117 0.53 5.19 -9.45
C ASN A 117 0.79 3.99 -8.52
N CYS A 118 2.07 3.70 -8.29
CA CYS A 118 2.56 2.51 -7.57
C CYS A 118 2.95 2.78 -6.11
N CYS A 119 2.88 4.02 -5.64
CA CYS A 119 3.21 4.43 -4.27
C CYS A 119 1.98 5.02 -3.57
N THR A 120 1.66 4.47 -2.39
CA THR A 120 0.54 4.93 -1.57
C THR A 120 0.96 5.92 -0.48
N GLU A 121 2.22 5.89 -0.05
CA GLU A 121 2.74 6.70 1.05
C GLU A 121 4.27 6.72 0.99
N ILE A 122 4.86 7.86 1.33
CA ILE A 122 6.29 8.00 1.59
C ILE A 122 6.47 8.25 3.08
N LEU A 123 7.15 7.34 3.77
CA LEU A 123 7.35 7.39 5.22
C LEU A 123 8.44 8.41 5.56
N LEU A 124 8.04 9.67 5.76
CA LEU A 124 8.96 10.76 6.08
C LEU A 124 9.64 10.59 7.45
N GLU A 125 9.10 9.76 8.34
CA GLU A 125 9.74 9.38 9.60
C GLU A 125 11.10 8.69 9.37
N SER A 126 11.32 8.11 8.18
CA SER A 126 12.63 7.56 7.80
C SER A 126 13.74 8.62 7.79
N LEU A 127 13.41 9.90 7.57
CA LEU A 127 14.34 11.02 7.64
C LEU A 127 14.85 11.24 9.07
N ASP A 128 13.98 11.07 10.07
CA ASP A 128 14.38 11.19 11.47
C ASP A 128 15.16 9.96 11.94
N GLN A 129 14.82 8.77 11.45
CA GLN A 129 15.60 7.56 11.69
C GLN A 129 17.04 7.72 11.17
N LEU A 130 17.22 8.36 10.01
CA LEU A 130 18.53 8.56 9.42
C LEU A 130 19.49 9.35 10.33
N LYS A 131 18.98 10.39 10.99
CA LYS A 131 19.75 11.19 11.98
C LYS A 131 20.25 10.33 13.13
N THR A 132 19.51 9.31 13.54
CA THR A 132 19.89 8.40 14.63
C THR A 132 20.83 7.27 14.19
N VAL A 133 20.69 6.82 12.93
CA VAL A 133 21.46 5.71 12.35
C VAL A 133 22.93 6.07 12.16
N GLY A 134 23.28 7.36 12.02
CA GLY A 134 24.65 7.85 11.82
C GLY A 134 25.72 7.40 12.82
N SER A 135 25.31 6.78 13.93
CA SER A 135 26.19 6.23 14.97
C SER A 135 26.61 4.76 14.77
N ASN A 136 25.95 3.96 13.91
CA ASN A 136 26.28 2.54 13.71
C ASN A 136 26.39 2.16 12.22
N LYS A 137 27.60 2.24 11.68
CA LYS A 137 27.92 1.97 10.26
C LYS A 137 28.08 0.49 9.91
N GLU A 138 27.93 -0.43 10.86
CA GLU A 138 28.26 -1.85 10.64
C GLU A 138 27.18 -2.61 9.85
N GLY A 139 25.98 -2.04 9.71
CA GLY A 139 24.86 -2.65 8.99
C GLY A 139 25.18 -2.95 7.52
N LEU A 140 24.76 -4.14 7.04
CA LEU A 140 24.94 -4.53 5.63
C LEU A 140 24.23 -3.57 4.66
N LEU A 141 23.06 -3.06 5.03
CA LEU A 141 22.25 -2.12 4.24
C LEU A 141 22.23 -0.71 4.87
N TYR A 142 23.29 -0.33 5.58
CA TYR A 142 23.39 0.98 6.21
C TYR A 142 23.15 2.10 5.19
N GLY A 143 22.14 2.94 5.45
CA GLY A 143 21.80 4.08 4.61
C GLY A 143 21.12 3.75 3.27
N VAL A 144 20.79 2.47 3.00
CA VAL A 144 20.10 2.07 1.78
C VAL A 144 18.57 2.21 1.97
N PRO A 145 17.88 3.03 1.16
CA PRO A 145 16.43 3.16 1.23
C PRO A 145 15.72 1.93 0.65
N VAL A 146 14.65 1.50 1.31
CA VAL A 146 13.88 0.29 0.99
C VAL A 146 12.39 0.65 0.90
N SER A 147 11.68 0.05 -0.06
CA SER A 147 10.22 0.19 -0.22
C SER A 147 9.45 -1.03 0.29
N SER A 148 8.16 -0.89 0.60
CA SER A 148 7.34 -1.99 1.12
C SER A 148 5.88 -1.94 0.64
N SER A 149 5.37 -3.08 0.18
CA SER A 149 4.02 -3.48 -0.26
C SER A 149 3.45 -2.96 -1.61
N GLY A 150 2.74 -3.88 -2.31
CA GLY A 150 1.81 -3.72 -3.42
C GLY A 150 2.36 -3.32 -4.80
N GLY A 151 3.21 -2.29 -4.84
CA GLY A 151 3.70 -1.64 -6.06
C GLY A 151 5.19 -1.79 -6.32
N GLU A 152 5.89 -2.64 -5.56
CA GLU A 152 7.36 -2.74 -5.55
C GLU A 152 7.91 -3.17 -6.90
N GLY A 153 7.23 -4.10 -7.60
CA GLY A 153 7.64 -4.50 -8.95
C GLY A 153 7.76 -3.29 -9.88
N ALA A 154 6.71 -2.44 -9.89
CA ALA A 154 6.67 -1.23 -10.71
C ALA A 154 7.66 -0.16 -10.21
N LEU A 155 7.82 -0.01 -8.90
CA LEU A 155 8.71 0.98 -8.32
C LEU A 155 10.19 0.64 -8.55
N ILE A 156 10.59 -0.61 -8.31
CA ILE A 156 11.95 -1.11 -8.53
C ILE A 156 12.25 -1.18 -10.02
N GLY A 157 11.32 -1.68 -10.84
CA GLY A 157 11.46 -1.67 -12.31
C GLY A 157 11.57 -0.25 -12.87
N GLY A 158 10.99 0.75 -12.20
CA GLY A 158 11.14 2.17 -12.51
C GLY A 158 12.40 2.83 -11.94
N GLY A 159 13.20 2.10 -11.16
CA GLY A 159 14.39 2.59 -10.46
C GLY A 159 14.11 3.50 -9.27
N GLY A 160 12.87 3.56 -8.77
CA GLY A 160 12.49 4.35 -7.59
C GLY A 160 12.90 3.73 -6.26
N SER A 161 13.29 2.46 -6.25
CA SER A 161 13.83 1.78 -5.08
C SER A 161 14.79 0.68 -5.51
N LEU A 162 15.83 0.43 -4.72
CA LEU A 162 16.76 -0.68 -4.97
C LEU A 162 16.24 -2.02 -4.48
N LEU A 163 15.46 -1.98 -3.40
CA LEU A 163 15.04 -3.15 -2.66
C LEU A 163 13.58 -2.97 -2.23
N GLY A 164 12.77 -4.00 -2.42
CA GLY A 164 11.38 -4.05 -1.97
C GLY A 164 11.15 -5.16 -0.95
N ILE A 165 10.22 -4.94 -0.04
CA ILE A 165 9.72 -5.98 0.87
C ILE A 165 8.23 -6.23 0.61
N GLY A 166 7.92 -7.43 0.11
CA GLY A 166 6.53 -7.86 -0.17
C GLY A 166 6.13 -9.17 0.51
N SER A 167 4.92 -9.65 0.24
CA SER A 167 4.45 -10.99 0.64
C SER A 167 4.03 -11.86 -0.55
N ASP A 168 4.34 -13.16 -0.53
CA ASP A 168 4.04 -14.10 -1.64
C ASP A 168 3.33 -15.36 -1.10
N LEU A 169 1.99 -15.34 -1.15
CA LEU A 169 1.15 -16.51 -0.89
C LEU A 169 0.87 -17.30 -2.19
N GLY A 170 0.57 -16.58 -3.27
CA GLY A 170 0.15 -17.14 -4.56
C GLY A 170 1.00 -16.70 -5.76
N GLY A 171 2.23 -16.24 -5.52
CA GLY A 171 3.08 -15.65 -6.57
C GLY A 171 3.10 -14.12 -6.57
N SER A 172 2.54 -13.46 -5.55
CA SER A 172 2.37 -12.00 -5.50
C SER A 172 3.68 -11.19 -5.53
N ILE A 173 4.84 -11.85 -5.49
CA ILE A 173 6.15 -11.24 -5.73
C ILE A 173 6.76 -11.73 -7.03
N ARG A 174 6.77 -13.06 -7.24
CA ARG A 174 7.35 -13.65 -8.45
C ARG A 174 6.67 -13.17 -9.73
N ILE A 175 5.35 -12.98 -9.71
CA ILE A 175 4.56 -12.50 -10.86
C ILE A 175 4.93 -11.06 -11.22
N PRO A 176 4.81 -10.06 -10.33
CA PRO A 176 5.20 -8.69 -10.67
C PRO A 176 6.70 -8.57 -10.94
N ALA A 177 7.56 -9.35 -10.26
CA ALA A 177 8.99 -9.37 -10.55
C ALA A 177 9.26 -9.80 -11.99
N SER A 178 8.61 -10.89 -12.44
CA SER A 178 8.71 -11.35 -13.82
C SER A 178 8.18 -10.33 -14.85
N PHE A 179 7.10 -9.62 -14.54
CA PHE A 179 6.52 -8.61 -15.45
C PHE A 179 7.34 -7.33 -15.53
N CYS A 180 8.00 -6.94 -14.44
CA CYS A 180 8.83 -5.75 -14.37
C CYS A 180 10.30 -6.01 -14.72
N GLY A 181 10.69 -7.26 -14.99
CA GLY A 181 12.05 -7.63 -15.35
C GLY A 181 13.05 -7.55 -14.19
N ILE A 182 12.57 -7.77 -12.96
CA ILE A 182 13.38 -7.72 -11.75
C ILE A 182 13.47 -9.09 -11.09
N CYS A 183 14.37 -9.23 -10.13
CA CYS A 183 14.48 -10.44 -9.32
C CYS A 183 13.40 -10.47 -8.24
N GLY A 184 12.90 -11.65 -7.88
CA GLY A 184 11.98 -11.82 -6.75
C GLY A 184 12.19 -13.18 -6.10
N PHE A 185 12.44 -13.19 -4.79
CA PHE A 185 12.82 -14.41 -4.08
C PHE A 185 11.80 -14.80 -3.01
N LYS A 186 11.32 -16.05 -3.04
CA LYS A 186 10.36 -16.61 -2.07
C LYS A 186 10.96 -17.74 -1.22
N PRO A 187 11.59 -17.45 -0.05
CA PRO A 187 12.06 -18.41 0.92
C PRO A 187 11.04 -19.47 1.31
N THR A 188 11.57 -20.56 1.87
CA THR A 188 10.77 -21.58 2.55
C THR A 188 9.96 -20.96 3.69
N SER A 189 8.72 -21.42 3.86
CA SER A 189 7.83 -20.99 4.93
C SER A 189 8.51 -21.12 6.30
N GLY A 190 8.28 -20.14 7.18
CA GLY A 190 8.86 -20.09 8.53
C GLY A 190 10.32 -19.63 8.60
N ARG A 191 11.00 -19.35 7.48
CA ARG A 191 12.40 -18.85 7.47
C ARG A 191 12.54 -17.41 7.98
N LEU A 192 11.57 -16.55 7.67
CA LEU A 192 11.52 -15.16 8.10
C LEU A 192 10.29 -14.96 9.00
N ARG A 193 10.47 -14.29 10.14
CA ARG A 193 9.41 -14.09 11.13
C ARG A 193 8.48 -12.95 10.74
N TRP A 194 7.21 -13.10 11.10
CA TRP A 194 6.16 -12.12 10.82
C TRP A 194 6.11 -10.89 11.72
N VAL A 195 7.10 -10.74 12.60
CA VAL A 195 7.04 -9.81 13.74
C VAL A 195 7.29 -8.34 13.34
N LEU A 196 7.65 -8.06 12.09
CA LEU A 196 8.11 -6.74 11.64
C LEU A 196 7.00 -5.73 11.30
N PHE A 197 5.73 -6.11 11.18
CA PHE A 197 4.66 -5.20 10.71
C PHE A 197 3.44 -5.06 11.66
N SER A 198 3.49 -5.65 12.85
CA SER A 198 2.34 -5.67 13.78
C SER A 198 2.00 -4.31 14.42
N ARG A 199 2.79 -3.26 14.16
CA ARG A 199 2.57 -1.93 14.75
C ARG A 199 1.79 -0.96 13.85
N PHE A 200 1.57 -1.30 12.56
CA PHE A 200 0.97 -0.36 11.61
C PHE A 200 -0.41 -0.68 11.05
N HIS A 201 -0.92 -1.92 11.08
CA HIS A 201 -2.36 -2.25 10.92
C HIS A 201 -2.50 -3.77 10.78
N ALA A 202 -2.98 -4.48 11.81
CA ALA A 202 -3.66 -5.77 11.63
C ALA A 202 -4.33 -6.21 12.93
N LYS A 203 -5.60 -5.84 13.09
CA LYS A 203 -6.54 -6.56 13.96
C LYS A 203 -7.47 -7.33 13.05
N LEU A 204 -6.95 -8.36 12.38
CA LEU A 204 -7.67 -9.46 11.73
C LEU A 204 -6.66 -10.26 10.90
N LEU A 205 -6.52 -11.55 11.27
CA LEU A 205 -6.04 -12.71 10.52
C LEU A 205 -4.97 -13.49 11.30
N HIS A 206 -5.44 -14.50 12.02
CA HIS A 206 -4.65 -15.63 12.49
C HIS A 206 -4.34 -16.52 11.29
N SER A 207 -3.21 -16.30 10.62
CA SER A 207 -2.68 -17.25 9.64
C SER A 207 -1.16 -17.07 9.55
N ASP A 208 -0.42 -18.05 10.06
CA ASP A 208 1.05 -18.07 10.18
C ASP A 208 1.80 -18.29 8.85
N GLU A 209 1.22 -17.90 7.70
CA GLU A 209 1.72 -18.25 6.35
C GLU A 209 2.13 -17.06 5.48
N PHE A 210 2.47 -15.94 6.08
CA PHE A 210 2.97 -14.82 5.31
C PHE A 210 4.49 -14.74 5.44
N SER A 211 5.18 -14.47 4.35
CA SER A 211 6.64 -14.43 4.31
C SER A 211 7.08 -13.17 3.58
N PHE A 212 8.06 -12.48 4.15
CA PHE A 212 8.60 -11.19 3.68
C PHE A 212 9.81 -11.42 2.77
N TYR A 213 9.95 -10.64 1.70
CA TYR A 213 10.84 -11.05 0.61
C TYR A 213 11.42 -9.87 -0.17
N LEU A 214 12.66 -10.04 -0.63
CA LEU A 214 13.44 -9.04 -1.37
C LEU A 214 13.12 -9.12 -2.87
N CYS A 215 12.63 -8.02 -3.43
CA CYS A 215 12.73 -7.72 -4.87
C CYS A 215 13.90 -6.77 -5.11
#